data_AF-A0A1J3G2B6-F1
#
_entry.id   AF-A0A1J3G2B6-F1
#
_cell.length_a   1.000
_cell.length_b   1.000
_cell.length_c   1.000
_cell.angle_alpha   90.00
_cell.angle_beta   90.00
_cell.angle_gamma   90.00
#
_symmetry.space_group_name_H-M   'P 1'
#
loop_
_entity.id
_entity.type
_entity.pdbx_description
1 polymer ?
#
loop_
_entity_poly.entity_id
_entity_poly.type
_entity_poly.pdbx_seq_one_letter_code
_entity_poly.pdbx_strand_id
1 'polypeptide(L)'
;LSLPGNRIPEWFSQGPVTYSAQPNRELRGVILAVVVALHHDEQLVPDVVGVKVQILKLDLAIVNQTLHLSGVPRTSNDQLHICRYSHHHPMVSMLKDGYTIQVVKQEMAIKQDSELKMHG
;
A
#
# COMPACT_ATOMS: atom_id res chain seq x y z
N LEU A 1 -5.52 8.41 4.52
CA LEU A 1 -6.03 9.68 3.94
C LEU A 1 -6.31 9.41 2.47
N SER A 2 -7.45 9.86 1.94
CA SER A 2 -7.73 9.83 0.51
C SER A 2 -7.82 11.24 -0.07
N LEU A 3 -7.22 11.45 -1.23
CA LEU A 3 -7.17 12.71 -1.95
C LEU A 3 -7.49 12.47 -3.43
N PRO A 4 -8.25 13.36 -4.10
CA PRO A 4 -8.35 13.33 -5.56
C PRO A 4 -6.96 13.50 -6.17
N GLY A 5 -6.55 12.58 -7.04
CA GLY A 5 -5.22 12.61 -7.61
C GLY A 5 -4.88 11.33 -8.33
N ASN A 6 -4.27 11.48 -9.51
CA ASN A 6 -3.89 10.37 -10.37
C ASN A 6 -2.38 10.13 -10.39
N ARG A 7 -1.62 10.71 -9.45
CA ARG A 7 -0.16 10.63 -9.41
C ARG A 7 0.34 10.45 -7.98
N ILE A 8 1.40 9.66 -7.86
CA ILE A 8 2.18 9.54 -6.64
C ILE A 8 3.24 10.64 -6.66
N PRO A 9 3.45 11.39 -5.57
CA PRO A 9 4.48 12.41 -5.54
C PRO A 9 5.87 11.81 -5.82
N GLU A 10 6.72 12.53 -6.56
CA GLU A 10 8.04 12.03 -7.01
C GLU A 10 9.02 11.72 -5.86
N TRP A 11 8.75 12.22 -4.66
CA TRP A 11 9.53 11.93 -3.45
C TRP A 11 9.20 10.59 -2.80
N PHE A 12 8.23 9.84 -3.34
CA PHE A 12 8.01 8.43 -3.02
C PHE A 12 8.79 7.53 -3.98
N SER A 13 9.30 6.41 -3.45
CA SER A 13 9.98 5.40 -4.23
C SER A 13 8.95 4.54 -4.97
N GLN A 14 8.82 4.73 -6.29
CA GLN A 14 7.87 3.95 -7.10
C GLN A 14 8.42 2.53 -7.36
N GLY A 15 8.17 1.60 -6.44
CA GLY A 15 8.62 0.20 -6.57
C GLY A 15 8.89 -0.51 -5.25
N PRO A 16 9.41 -1.74 -5.30
CA PRO A 16 9.91 -2.43 -4.12
C PRO A 16 11.06 -1.63 -3.47
N VAL A 17 11.01 -1.46 -2.16
CA VAL A 17 12.03 -0.73 -1.40
C VAL A 17 12.70 -1.67 -0.41
N THR A 18 14.00 -1.85 -0.52
CA THR A 18 14.79 -2.59 0.46
C THR A 18 15.16 -1.69 1.63
N TYR A 19 14.76 -2.08 2.83
CA TYR A 19 15.15 -1.39 4.04
C TYR A 19 16.60 -1.70 4.39
N SER A 20 17.40 -0.65 4.51
CA SER A 20 18.76 -0.73 5.05
C SER A 20 18.77 -0.04 6.41
N ALA A 21 19.05 -0.82 7.46
CA ALA A 21 19.20 -0.31 8.81
C ALA A 21 20.47 0.55 8.88
N GLN A 22 20.32 1.76 9.39
CA GLN A 22 21.40 2.72 9.51
C GLN A 22 21.81 2.86 10.98
N PRO A 23 23.12 2.91 11.32
CA PRO A 23 23.56 3.16 12.68
C PRO A 23 22.93 4.44 13.22
N ASN A 24 22.40 4.40 14.45
CA ASN A 24 21.76 5.53 15.12
C ASN A 24 20.51 6.10 14.42
N ARG A 25 19.89 5.35 13.51
CA ARG A 25 18.63 5.73 12.85
C ARG A 25 17.62 4.60 12.96
N GLU A 26 16.80 4.69 14.01
CA GLU A 26 15.69 3.76 14.21
C GLU A 26 14.55 4.04 13.22
N LEU A 27 13.94 2.97 12.72
CA LEU A 27 12.75 3.04 11.87
C LEU A 27 11.55 3.52 12.70
N ARG A 28 11.11 4.75 12.49
CA ARG A 28 9.98 5.35 13.23
C ARG A 28 8.61 5.11 12.60
N GLY A 29 8.58 4.70 11.35
CA GLY A 29 7.34 4.48 10.62
C GLY A 29 7.56 4.23 9.14
N VAL A 30 6.49 3.85 8.48
CA VAL A 30 6.41 3.63 7.04
C VAL A 30 5.25 4.45 6.48
N ILE A 31 5.46 5.10 5.35
CA ILE A 31 4.43 5.81 4.61
C ILE A 31 4.30 5.13 3.26
N LEU A 32 3.07 4.75 2.88
CA LEU A 32 2.77 4.14 1.60
C LEU A 32 1.78 5.03 0.85
N ALA A 33 2.00 5.19 -0.44
CA ALA A 33 1.13 5.93 -1.34
C ALA A 33 0.64 5.01 -2.46
N VAL A 34 -0.66 4.99 -2.70
CA VAL A 34 -1.27 4.18 -3.77
C VAL A 34 -2.31 4.98 -4.52
N VAL A 35 -2.35 4.83 -5.85
CA VAL A 35 -3.41 5.42 -6.68
C VAL A 35 -4.33 4.30 -7.14
N VAL A 36 -5.60 4.39 -6.77
CA VAL A 36 -6.64 3.41 -7.11
C VAL A 36 -7.85 4.11 -7.73
N ALA A 37 -8.52 3.42 -8.66
CA ALA A 37 -9.85 3.76 -9.13
C ALA A 37 -10.83 2.67 -8.67
N LEU A 38 -11.98 3.07 -8.12
CA LEU A 38 -13.04 2.17 -7.68
C LEU A 38 -14.24 2.29 -8.61
N HIS A 39 -14.51 1.25 -9.39
CA HIS A 39 -15.77 1.16 -10.12
C HIS A 39 -16.81 0.55 -9.17
N HIS A 40 -17.84 1.33 -8.83
CA HIS A 40 -18.89 0.90 -7.92
C HIS A 40 -19.82 -0.10 -8.63
N ASP A 41 -19.93 -1.29 -8.07
CA ASP A 41 -21.22 -1.98 -7.93
C ASP A 41 -21.62 -1.85 -6.45
N GLU A 42 -22.84 -1.39 -6.17
CA GLU A 42 -23.35 -0.88 -4.88
C GLU A 42 -23.31 -1.87 -3.69
N GLN A 43 -22.72 -3.06 -3.86
CA GLN A 43 -22.72 -4.15 -2.89
C GLN A 43 -21.36 -4.47 -2.25
N LEU A 44 -20.27 -3.82 -2.68
CA LEU A 44 -18.94 -4.14 -2.17
C LEU A 44 -18.39 -3.08 -1.21
N VAL A 45 -18.20 -3.54 0.03
CA VAL A 45 -17.69 -2.80 1.19
C VAL A 45 -16.35 -2.10 0.85
N PRO A 46 -16.14 -0.84 1.29
CA PRO A 46 -15.00 0.01 0.88
C PRO A 46 -13.66 -0.36 1.54
N ASP A 47 -13.54 -1.55 2.10
CA ASP A 47 -12.22 -2.13 2.35
C ASP A 47 -11.72 -2.60 1.00
N VAL A 48 -11.03 -1.74 0.26
CA VAL A 48 -10.63 -1.99 -1.13
C VAL A 48 -9.95 -3.36 -1.26
N VAL A 49 -10.78 -4.32 -1.66
CA VAL A 49 -10.50 -5.73 -1.77
C VAL A 49 -9.61 -5.85 -3.00
N GLY A 50 -8.30 -5.67 -2.84
CA GLY A 50 -7.43 -5.63 -4.03
C GLY A 50 -6.02 -5.10 -3.86
N VAL A 51 -5.67 -4.39 -2.78
CA VAL A 51 -4.29 -3.87 -2.60
C VAL A 51 -3.68 -4.40 -1.32
N LYS A 52 -2.50 -5.02 -1.44
CA LYS A 52 -1.75 -5.60 -0.33
C LYS A 52 -0.37 -4.97 -0.21
N VAL A 53 0.14 -4.95 1.01
CA VAL A 53 1.55 -4.72 1.31
C VAL A 53 2.19 -6.04 1.64
N GLN A 54 3.36 -6.27 1.05
CA GLN A 54 4.20 -7.41 1.33
C GLN A 54 5.52 -6.96 1.94
N ILE A 55 6.00 -7.72 2.91
CA ILE A 55 7.39 -7.68 3.34
C ILE A 55 8.04 -8.98 2.91
N LEU A 56 9.09 -8.86 2.12
CA LEU A 56 9.86 -9.96 1.57
C LEU A 56 11.18 -10.12 2.34
N LYS A 57 11.51 -11.36 2.68
CA LYS A 57 12.83 -11.77 3.16
C LYS A 57 13.41 -12.73 2.12
N LEU A 58 14.47 -12.34 1.42
CA LEU A 58 15.05 -13.14 0.32
C LEU A 58 13.95 -13.62 -0.65
N ASP A 59 13.10 -12.67 -1.10
CA ASP A 59 11.94 -12.89 -1.97
C ASP A 59 10.79 -13.74 -1.39
N LEU A 60 10.92 -14.23 -0.15
CA LEU A 60 9.83 -14.91 0.55
C LEU A 60 8.94 -13.90 1.28
N ALA A 61 7.66 -13.85 0.94
CA ALA A 61 6.69 -12.99 1.63
C ALA A 61 6.42 -13.49 3.06
N ILE A 62 6.88 -12.72 4.05
CA ILE A 62 6.69 -13.01 5.49
C ILE A 62 5.52 -12.24 6.11
N VAL A 63 5.14 -11.12 5.50
CA VAL A 63 3.98 -10.32 5.87
C VAL A 63 3.17 -10.10 4.60
N ASN A 64 1.87 -10.30 4.70
CA ASN A 64 0.89 -10.06 3.65
C ASN A 64 -0.31 -9.39 4.29
N GLN A 65 -0.39 -8.07 4.18
CA GLN A 65 -1.46 -7.29 4.83
C GLN A 65 -2.24 -6.51 3.78
N THR A 66 -3.57 -6.63 3.81
CA THR A 66 -4.45 -5.81 2.98
C THR A 66 -4.40 -4.35 3.46
N LEU A 67 -4.27 -3.41 2.53
CA LEU A 67 -4.33 -1.99 2.84
C LEU A 67 -5.76 -1.60 3.17
N HIS A 68 -5.96 -1.03 4.36
CA HIS A 68 -7.23 -0.44 4.74
C HIS A 68 -7.35 0.95 4.09
N LEU A 69 -7.88 0.98 2.87
CA LEU A 69 -8.06 2.20 2.08
C LEU A 69 -9.37 2.89 2.46
N SER A 70 -9.38 3.61 3.58
CA SER A 70 -10.53 4.41 4.01
C SER A 70 -10.46 5.87 3.57
N GLY A 71 -11.62 6.44 3.24
CA GLY A 71 -11.78 7.81 2.75
C GLY A 71 -12.64 7.84 1.48
N VAL A 72 -13.42 8.90 1.27
CA VAL A 72 -14.46 8.94 0.21
C VAL A 72 -13.88 9.21 -1.19
N PRO A 73 -14.23 8.35 -2.16
CA PRO A 73 -14.98 8.74 -3.34
C PRO A 73 -16.20 7.83 -3.54
N ARG A 74 -17.33 8.42 -3.87
CA ARG A 74 -18.47 7.70 -4.46
C ARG A 74 -18.40 7.77 -6.00
N THR A 75 -17.20 7.76 -6.56
CA THR A 75 -16.94 8.07 -7.97
C THR A 75 -15.83 7.19 -8.52
N SER A 76 -15.89 6.91 -9.82
CA SER A 76 -14.92 6.10 -10.58
C SER A 76 -13.62 6.86 -10.91
N ASN A 77 -13.29 7.90 -10.15
CA ASN A 77 -12.12 8.74 -10.43
C ASN A 77 -10.88 8.22 -9.70
N ASP A 78 -9.72 8.46 -10.28
CA ASP A 78 -8.43 8.13 -9.67
C ASP A 78 -8.26 8.86 -8.33
N GLN A 79 -7.89 8.09 -7.31
CA GLN A 79 -7.64 8.59 -5.98
C GLN A 79 -6.30 8.16 -5.43
N LEU A 80 -5.59 9.13 -4.84
CA LEU A 80 -4.37 8.93 -4.10
C LEU A 80 -4.71 8.64 -2.63
N HIS A 81 -4.38 7.44 -2.18
CA HIS A 81 -4.43 7.05 -0.77
C HIS A 81 -3.04 7.07 -0.16
N ILE A 82 -2.91 7.75 0.98
CA ILE A 82 -1.69 7.77 1.79
C ILE A 82 -1.99 7.08 3.13
N CYS A 83 -1.26 6.00 3.38
CA CYS A 83 -1.33 5.21 4.61
C CYS A 83 -0.04 5.41 5.42
N ARG A 84 -0.18 5.80 6.69
CA ARG A 84 0.94 6.02 7.61
C ARG A 84 0.89 4.98 8.73
N TYR A 85 1.99 4.28 8.90
CA TYR A 85 2.17 3.27 9.93
C TYR A 85 3.27 3.73 10.89
N SER A 86 2.94 3.80 12.17
CA SER A 86 3.92 4.12 13.22
C SER A 86 4.80 2.92 13.54
N HIS A 87 5.90 3.14 14.24
CA HIS A 87 6.80 2.07 14.69
C HIS A 87 6.14 0.97 15.53
N HIS A 88 5.01 1.27 16.17
CA HIS A 88 4.23 0.30 16.94
C HIS A 88 3.41 -0.64 16.06
N HIS A 89 3.21 -0.31 14.79
CA HIS A 89 2.43 -1.14 13.89
C HIS A 89 3.24 -2.41 13.54
N PRO A 90 2.63 -3.61 13.56
CA PRO A 90 3.34 -4.88 13.31
C PRO A 90 4.18 -4.86 12.05
N MET A 91 3.63 -4.33 10.95
CA MET A 91 4.33 -4.17 9.66
C MET A 91 5.65 -3.39 9.77
N VAL A 92 5.72 -2.35 10.62
CA VAL A 92 6.95 -1.56 10.81
C VAL A 92 7.92 -2.30 11.72
N SER A 93 7.42 -2.87 12.83
CA SER A 93 8.25 -3.60 13.80
C SER A 93 8.87 -4.89 13.23
N MET A 94 8.28 -5.48 12.19
CA MET A 94 8.76 -6.69 11.53
C MET A 94 9.78 -6.42 10.42
N LEU A 95 9.93 -5.16 9.98
CA LEU A 95 10.86 -4.79 8.94
C LEU A 95 12.29 -4.80 9.50
N LYS A 96 13.14 -5.65 8.91
CA LYS A 96 14.54 -5.81 9.31
C LYS A 96 15.47 -5.43 8.17
N ASP A 97 16.72 -5.20 8.52
CA ASP A 97 17.76 -4.92 7.53
C ASP A 97 17.76 -5.97 6.40
N GLY A 98 17.82 -5.49 5.16
CA GLY A 98 17.77 -6.30 3.95
C GLY A 98 16.38 -6.80 3.56
N TYR A 99 15.31 -6.48 4.29
CA TYR A 99 13.95 -6.86 3.91
C TYR A 99 13.38 -5.85 2.91
N THR A 100 12.59 -6.34 1.96
CA THR A 100 11.97 -5.51 0.93
C THR A 100 10.50 -5.32 1.22
N ILE A 101 10.03 -4.07 1.22
CA ILE A 101 8.62 -3.74 1.26
C ILE A 101 8.12 -3.44 -0.15
N GLN A 102 6.96 -3.97 -0.50
CA GLN A 102 6.32 -3.67 -1.79
C GLN A 102 4.80 -3.63 -1.65
N VAL A 103 4.16 -2.87 -2.53
CA VAL A 103 2.71 -2.84 -2.68
C VAL A 103 2.36 -3.67 -3.90
N VAL A 104 1.42 -4.59 -3.77
CA VAL A 104 0.99 -5.47 -4.85
C VAL A 104 -0.53 -5.43 -5.00
N LYS A 105 -0.99 -5.61 -6.24
CA LYS A 105 -2.39 -5.90 -6.50
C LYS A 105 -2.68 -7.35 -6.12
N GLN A 106 -3.72 -7.58 -5.34
CA GLN A 106 -4.24 -8.91 -5.08
C GLN A 106 -5.02 -9.37 -6.32
N GLU A 107 -4.55 -10.44 -6.97
CA GLU A 107 -5.36 -11.17 -7.93
C GLU A 107 -6.46 -11.92 -7.16
N MET A 108 -7.71 -11.53 -7.39
CA MET A 108 -8.87 -12.27 -6.93
C MET A 108 -9.55 -12.96 -8.11
N ALA A 109 -9.91 -14.24 -7.92
CA ALA A 109 -10.57 -15.07 -8.92
C ALA A 109 -12.00 -14.60 -9.27
N ILE A 110 -12.47 -13.54 -8.62
CA ILE A 110 -13.75 -12.89 -8.89
C ILE A 110 -13.39 -11.55 -9.51
N LYS A 111 -13.82 -11.31 -10.76
CA LYS A 111 -13.64 -10.04 -11.47
C LYS A 111 -14.13 -8.91 -10.57
N GLN A 112 -13.19 -8.18 -9.97
CA GLN A 112 -13.48 -7.01 -9.17
C GLN A 112 -12.82 -5.82 -9.83
N ASP A 113 -13.63 -4.78 -9.99
CA ASP A 113 -13.43 -3.69 -10.92
C ASP A 113 -12.58 -2.57 -10.26
N SER A 114 -11.43 -2.96 -9.71
CA SER A 114 -10.44 -2.04 -9.15
C SER A 114 -9.13 -2.14 -9.94
N GLU A 115 -8.66 -0.99 -10.43
CA GLU A 115 -7.43 -0.87 -11.21
C GLU A 115 -6.37 -0.17 -10.34
N LEU A 116 -5.29 -0.91 -10.00
CA LEU A 116 -4.10 -0.33 -9.39
C LEU A 116 -3.28 0.31 -10.51
N LYS A 117 -3.23 1.65 -10.54
CA LYS A 117 -2.49 2.36 -11.59
C LYS A 117 -1.04 2.60 -11.22
N MET A 118 -0.77 2.95 -9.95
CA MET A 118 0.57 3.25 -9.46
C MET A 118 0.70 2.95 -7.96
N HIS A 119 1.92 2.62 -7.53
CA HIS A 119 2.30 2.45 -6.12
C HIS A 119 3.67 3.08 -5.83
N GLY A 120 3.89 3.51 -4.59
CA GLY A 120 5.17 4.03 -4.11
C GLY A 120 5.25 4.25 -2.61
#